data_AF-A0A5M3VN96-F1
#
_entry.id   AF-A0A5M3VN96-F1
#
_cell.length_a   1.000
_cell.length_b   1.000
_cell.length_c   1.000
_cell.angle_alpha   90.00
_cell.angle_beta   90.00
_cell.angle_gamma   90.00
#
_symmetry.space_group_name_H-M   'P 1'
#
loop_
_entity.id
_entity.type
_entity.pdbx_description
1 polymer ?
#
loop_
_entity_poly.entity_id
_entity_poly.type
_entity_poly.pdbx_seq_one_letter_code
_entity_poly.pdbx_strand_id
1 'polypeptide(L)' 'MTIDNLDLADSARALADREPAGTLEHAAAASVAITCATTRDAGQARDALSGISPEDVRDAALALFDRLSAQ' A
#
# COMPACT_ATOMS: atom_id res chain seq x y z
N MET A 1 14.01 3.31 -13.66
CA MET A 1 12.68 3.82 -14.01
C MET A 1 12.04 4.17 -12.69
N THR A 2 11.66 5.42 -12.46
CA THR A 2 11.09 5.82 -11.16
C THR A 2 9.71 5.16 -11.04
N ILE A 3 9.49 4.36 -10.01
CA ILE A 3 8.19 3.74 -9.75
C ILE A 3 7.23 4.85 -9.27
N ASP A 4 6.20 5.13 -10.04
CA ASP A 4 5.16 6.11 -9.70
C ASP A 4 4.06 5.45 -8.86
N ASN A 5 3.26 6.26 -8.15
CA ASN A 5 2.17 5.78 -7.30
C ASN A 5 1.17 4.87 -8.03
N LEU A 6 0.96 5.06 -9.33
CA LEU A 6 0.06 4.21 -10.10
C LEU A 6 0.62 2.78 -10.25
N ASP A 7 1.93 2.64 -10.42
CA ASP A 7 2.62 1.34 -10.50
C ASP A 7 2.64 0.63 -9.14
N LEU A 8 2.86 1.39 -8.06
CA LEU A 8 2.70 0.90 -6.69
C LEU A 8 1.27 0.42 -6.41
N ALA A 9 0.28 1.17 -6.88
CA ALA A 9 -1.12 0.82 -6.69
C ALA A 9 -1.49 -0.48 -7.41
N ASP A 10 -1.02 -0.68 -8.64
CA ASP A 10 -1.26 -1.89 -9.41
C ASP A 10 -0.57 -3.11 -8.76
N SER A 11 0.70 -2.94 -8.37
CA SER A 11 1.46 -3.96 -7.65
C SER A 11 0.79 -4.35 -6.33
N ALA A 12 0.37 -3.37 -5.53
CA ALA A 12 -0.33 -3.62 -4.27
C ALA A 12 -1.70 -4.28 -4.49
N ARG A 13 -2.40 -3.94 -5.59
CA ARG A 13 -3.67 -4.58 -5.94
C ARG A 13 -3.48 -6.05 -6.31
N ALA A 14 -2.49 -6.35 -7.14
CA ALA A 14 -2.13 -7.72 -7.49
C ALA A 14 -1.76 -8.55 -6.24
N LEU A 15 -1.12 -7.92 -5.25
CA LEU A 15 -0.87 -8.54 -3.93
C LEU A 15 -2.16 -8.75 -3.13
N ALA A 16 -3.08 -7.78 -3.10
CA ALA A 16 -4.34 -7.95 -2.41
C ALA A 16 -5.19 -9.10 -3.01
N ASP A 17 -5.22 -9.21 -4.33
CA ASP A 17 -6.00 -10.24 -5.05
C ASP A 17 -5.48 -11.68 -4.83
N ARG A 18 -4.19 -11.86 -4.51
CA ARG A 18 -3.63 -13.18 -4.18
C ARG A 18 -3.80 -13.58 -2.72
N GLU A 19 -3.96 -12.61 -1.81
CA GLU A 19 -4.10 -12.89 -0.38
C GLU A 19 -5.56 -13.19 -0.01
N PRO A 20 -5.82 -14.09 0.95
CA PRO A 20 -7.17 -14.37 1.39
C PRO A 20 -7.81 -13.13 2.01
N ALA A 21 -9.06 -12.84 1.62
CA ALA A 21 -9.83 -11.75 2.20
C ALA A 21 -9.96 -11.93 3.73
N GLY A 22 -9.78 -10.83 4.47
CA GLY A 22 -9.81 -10.82 5.94
C GLY A 22 -8.48 -11.10 6.64
N THR A 23 -7.41 -11.37 5.89
CA THR A 23 -6.05 -11.39 6.42
C THR A 23 -5.48 -9.99 6.59
N LEU A 24 -4.50 -9.85 7.49
CA LEU A 24 -3.78 -8.60 7.70
C LEU A 24 -3.07 -8.15 6.40
N GLU A 25 -2.48 -9.10 5.67
CA GLU A 25 -1.76 -8.86 4.43
C GLU A 25 -2.69 -8.36 3.32
N HIS A 26 -3.88 -8.95 3.19
CA HIS A 26 -4.90 -8.45 2.26
C HIS A 26 -5.35 -7.03 2.62
N ALA A 27 -5.62 -6.76 3.90
CA ALA A 27 -6.03 -5.44 4.36
C ALA A 27 -4.94 -4.38 4.13
N ALA A 28 -3.68 -4.72 4.39
CA ALA A 28 -2.53 -3.87 4.14
C ALA A 28 -2.35 -3.58 2.64
N ALA A 29 -2.35 -4.62 1.81
CA ALA A 29 -2.21 -4.50 0.36
C ALA A 29 -3.33 -3.68 -0.28
N ALA A 30 -4.59 -3.91 0.12
CA ALA A 30 -5.72 -3.13 -0.33
C ALA A 30 -5.61 -1.64 0.10
N SER A 31 -5.16 -1.38 1.33
CA SER A 31 -4.95 -0.02 1.84
C SER A 31 -3.87 0.72 1.05
N VAL A 32 -2.73 0.06 0.77
CA VAL A 32 -1.66 0.61 -0.07
C VAL A 32 -2.15 0.89 -1.48
N ALA A 33 -2.89 -0.05 -2.08
CA ALA A 33 -3.43 0.12 -3.43
C ALA A 33 -4.35 1.34 -3.54
N ILE A 34 -5.31 1.48 -2.61
CA ILE A 34 -6.26 2.60 -2.59
C ILE A 34 -5.53 3.92 -2.34
N THR A 35 -4.63 3.96 -1.36
CA THR A 35 -3.89 5.18 -1.03
C THR A 35 -2.99 5.64 -2.17
N CYS A 36 -2.24 4.72 -2.79
CA CYS A 36 -1.38 5.07 -3.93
C CYS A 36 -2.21 5.51 -5.15
N ALA A 37 -3.37 4.89 -5.41
CA ALA A 37 -4.25 5.28 -6.50
C ALA A 37 -4.89 6.67 -6.32
N THR A 38 -4.97 7.18 -5.08
CA THR A 38 -5.65 8.44 -4.75
C THR A 38 -4.69 9.59 -4.41
N THR A 39 -3.39 9.32 -4.37
CA THR A 39 -2.35 10.30 -4.03
C THR A 39 -1.42 10.54 -5.21
N ARG A 40 -0.88 11.76 -5.31
CA ARG A 40 -0.08 12.16 -6.47
C ARG A 40 1.37 11.66 -6.39
N ASP A 41 1.94 11.62 -5.19
CA ASP A 41 3.35 11.32 -4.96
C ASP A 41 3.53 10.39 -3.75
N ALA A 42 4.67 9.68 -3.71
CA ALA A 42 4.99 8.69 -2.68
C ALA A 42 4.97 9.28 -1.24
N GLY A 43 5.39 10.54 -1.08
CA GLY A 43 5.34 11.21 0.22
C GLY A 43 3.91 11.40 0.74
N GLN A 44 2.98 11.78 -0.14
CA GLN A 44 1.57 11.92 0.20
C GLN A 44 0.93 10.56 0.50
N ALA A 45 1.29 9.52 -0.26
CA ALA A 45 0.84 8.16 0.00
C ALA A 45 1.26 7.67 1.38
N ARG A 46 2.53 7.87 1.75
CA ARG A 46 3.08 7.46 3.04
C ARG A 46 2.41 8.18 4.21
N ASP A 47 2.17 9.48 4.08
CA ASP A 47 1.47 10.26 5.10
C ASP A 47 0.04 9.74 5.34
N ALA A 48 -0.71 9.49 4.26
CA ALA A 48 -2.04 8.90 4.35
C ALA A 48 -2.01 7.48 4.96
N LEU A 49 -1.01 6.66 4.61
CA LEU A 49 -0.80 5.34 5.21
C LEU A 49 -0.39 5.41 6.69
N SER A 50 0.18 6.51 7.17
CA SER A 50 0.48 6.66 8.60
C SER A 50 -0.77 6.89 9.45
N GLY A 51 -1.86 7.35 8.83
CA GLY A 51 -3.13 7.66 9.49
C GLY A 51 -4.13 6.49 9.58
N ILE A 52 -3.87 5.37 8.90
CA ILE A 52 -4.77 4.21 8.94
C ILE A 52 -4.76 3.52 10.31
N SER A 53 -5.92 2.94 10.63
CA SER A 53 -6.15 2.10 11.80
C SER A 53 -6.83 0.82 11.33
N PRO A 54 -6.61 -0.33 11.98
CA PRO A 54 -5.80 -0.54 13.20
C PRO A 54 -4.29 -0.44 12.99
N GLU A 55 -3.52 -0.36 14.09
CA GLU A 55 -2.07 -0.17 14.06
C GLU A 55 -1.32 -1.27 13.31
N ASP A 56 -1.74 -2.54 13.46
CA ASP A 56 -1.14 -3.66 12.76
C ASP A 56 -1.27 -3.52 11.23
N VAL A 57 -2.42 -3.03 10.74
CA VAL A 57 -2.67 -2.80 9.31
C VAL A 57 -1.79 -1.65 8.80
N ARG A 58 -1.65 -0.59 9.60
CA ARG A 58 -0.77 0.53 9.28
C ARG A 58 0.69 0.08 9.14
N ASP A 59 1.22 -0.63 10.12
CA ASP A 59 2.60 -1.10 10.09
C ASP A 59 2.84 -2.05 8.91
N ALA A 60 1.92 -2.98 8.66
CA ALA A 60 1.98 -3.86 7.50
C ALA A 60 1.89 -3.10 6.16
N ALA A 61 1.03 -2.09 6.07
CA ALA A 61 0.86 -1.28 4.86
C ALA A 61 2.09 -0.40 4.59
N LEU A 62 2.67 0.23 5.62
CA LEU A 62 3.89 1.02 5.49
C LEU A 62 5.08 0.15 5.09
N ALA A 63 5.23 -1.03 5.71
CA ALA A 63 6.28 -1.98 5.35
C ALA A 63 6.13 -2.47 3.90
N LEU A 64 4.90 -2.75 3.47
CA LEU A 64 4.63 -3.13 2.08
C LEU A 64 4.93 -1.99 1.11
N PHE A 65 4.52 -0.77 1.45
CA PHE A 65 4.78 0.42 0.64
C PHE A 65 6.28 0.70 0.46
N ASP A 66 7.07 0.64 1.54
CA ASP A 66 8.53 0.77 1.46
C ASP A 66 9.15 -0.31 0.57
N ARG A 67 8.70 -1.56 0.71
CA ARG A 67 9.18 -2.67 -0.12
C ARG A 67 8.88 -2.46 -1.60
N LEU A 68 7.66 -2.03 -1.93
CA LEU A 68 7.25 -1.80 -3.31
C LEU A 68 7.98 -0.60 -3.93
N SER A 69 8.17 0.47 -3.15
CA SER A 69 8.85 1.70 -3.58
C SER A 69 10.35 1.55 -3.74
N ALA A 70 10.96 0.49 -3.20
CA ALA A 70 12.39 0.21 -3.30
C ALA A 70 12.76 -0.73 -4.47
N GLN A 71 11.80 -1.18 -5.27
CA GLN A 71 12.02 -2.06 -6.43
C GLN A 71 12.48 -1.31 -7.69
#